data_AF-A0A7W7XFV8-F1
#
_entry.id   AF-A0A7W7XFV8-F1
#
_cell.length_a   1.000
_cell.length_b   1.000
_cell.length_c   1.000
_cell.angle_alpha   90.00
_cell.angle_beta   90.00
_cell.angle_gamma   90.00
#
_symmetry.space_group_name_H-M   'P 1'
#
loop_
_entity.id
_entity.type
_entity.pdbx_description
1 polymer ?
#
loop_
_entity_poly.entity_id
_entity_poly.type
_entity_poly.pdbx_seq_one_letter_code
_entity_poly.pdbx_strand_id
1 'polypeptide(L)'
;MAMIPNQLPKLVSDPTGRSFGLDLPPGALRGPADDPYLWSGHGPAGPAAWGALRPAARTAGLLPVLLGVDRSLEEWELEPGRMSDPADHEADEVLAGFWGSRGEGGWPGPAPAQPVDTDPDRAAATVAEMLTEPGFWLEDARPALVPARRSADIPAVIGWGGPLNHENDVARLCAVLRSWEDRFGARVVALTFDQLVVSVAAPPRTLEEAGAVAAEHYAFCPDNIDQGPHGGLRWYAEKALLDTPVWTFWWD
;
A
#
# COMPACT_ATOMS: atom_id res chain seq x y z
N MET A 1 -13.07 4.76 18.94
CA MET A 1 -13.49 4.79 17.52
C MET A 1 -14.35 3.55 17.24
N ALA A 2 -15.46 3.64 16.52
CA ALA A 2 -16.27 2.46 16.21
C ALA A 2 -15.54 1.62 15.16
N MET A 3 -14.85 0.56 15.60
CA MET A 3 -14.19 -0.39 14.72
C MET A 3 -15.26 -1.03 13.81
N ILE A 4 -15.01 -1.04 12.49
CA ILE A 4 -15.79 -1.92 11.61
C ILE A 4 -15.52 -3.33 12.12
N PRO A 5 -16.55 -4.13 12.48
CA PRO A 5 -16.30 -5.45 13.02
C PRO A 5 -15.54 -6.28 12.00
N ASN A 6 -14.41 -6.87 12.39
CA ASN A 6 -13.63 -7.74 11.52
C ASN A 6 -14.51 -8.89 11.01
N GLN A 7 -14.69 -8.95 9.68
CA GLN A 7 -15.53 -9.96 9.03
C GLN A 7 -14.76 -11.22 8.63
N LEU A 8 -13.42 -11.22 8.69
CA LEU A 8 -12.60 -12.36 8.32
C LEU A 8 -12.94 -13.67 9.05
N PRO A 9 -13.30 -13.69 10.36
CA PRO A 9 -13.68 -14.92 11.04
C PRO A 9 -14.81 -15.70 10.36
N LYS A 10 -15.69 -15.03 9.60
CA LYS A 10 -16.78 -15.71 8.87
C LYS A 10 -16.28 -16.65 7.77
N LEU A 11 -15.08 -16.43 7.24
CA LEU A 11 -14.47 -17.29 6.23
C LEU A 11 -14.17 -18.71 6.75
N VAL A 12 -14.15 -18.92 8.07
CA VAL A 12 -14.06 -20.27 8.65
C VAL A 12 -15.30 -21.10 8.31
N SER A 13 -16.49 -20.48 8.38
CA SER A 13 -17.77 -21.13 8.06
C SER A 13 -18.20 -20.99 6.60
N ASP A 14 -17.67 -19.99 5.88
CA ASP A 14 -17.92 -19.72 4.46
C ASP A 14 -16.57 -19.48 3.75
N PRO A 15 -15.77 -20.53 3.50
CA PRO A 15 -14.42 -20.40 2.94
C PRO A 15 -14.39 -19.83 1.53
N THR A 16 -15.52 -19.90 0.80
CA THR A 16 -15.69 -19.29 -0.52
C THR A 16 -16.05 -17.80 -0.45
N GLY A 17 -16.40 -17.26 0.72
CA GLY A 17 -16.78 -15.86 0.88
C GLY A 17 -18.08 -15.47 0.14
N ARG A 18 -18.99 -16.41 -0.11
CA ARG A 18 -20.25 -16.15 -0.84
C ARG A 18 -21.14 -15.14 -0.15
N SER A 19 -21.13 -15.14 1.19
CA SER A 19 -21.80 -14.14 2.03
C SER A 19 -21.31 -12.71 1.78
N PHE A 20 -20.10 -12.55 1.23
CA PHE A 20 -19.53 -11.26 0.82
C PHE A 20 -19.68 -10.97 -0.68
N GLY A 21 -20.34 -11.86 -1.43
CA GLY A 21 -20.47 -11.77 -2.88
C GLY A 21 -19.20 -12.19 -3.62
N LEU A 22 -18.41 -13.09 -3.03
CA LEU A 22 -17.15 -13.59 -3.57
C LEU A 22 -17.26 -15.06 -3.98
N ASP A 23 -16.26 -15.52 -4.73
CA ASP A 23 -15.98 -16.93 -5.01
C ASP A 23 -14.48 -17.16 -4.80
N LEU A 24 -14.06 -17.11 -3.53
CA LEU A 24 -12.65 -17.15 -3.15
C LEU A 24 -12.01 -18.49 -3.52
N PRO A 25 -10.78 -18.49 -4.07
CA PRO A 25 -10.00 -19.70 -4.22
C PRO A 25 -9.58 -20.27 -2.85
N PRO A 26 -8.98 -21.48 -2.79
CA PRO A 26 -8.37 -21.98 -1.57
C PRO A 26 -7.38 -20.96 -0.98
N GLY A 27 -7.48 -20.73 0.32
CA GLY A 27 -6.67 -19.76 1.04
C GLY A 27 -6.72 -19.99 2.55
N ALA A 28 -5.98 -19.16 3.29
CA ALA A 28 -5.89 -19.26 4.74
C ALA A 28 -5.98 -17.89 5.40
N LEU A 29 -6.53 -17.90 6.62
CA LEU A 29 -6.48 -16.78 7.54
C LEU A 29 -5.09 -16.70 8.21
N ARG A 30 -4.69 -15.50 8.59
CA ARG A 30 -3.47 -15.22 9.37
C ARG A 30 -3.80 -14.32 10.56
N GLY A 31 -3.17 -14.58 11.70
CA GLY A 31 -3.45 -13.92 12.98
C GLY A 31 -4.26 -14.79 13.96
N PRO A 32 -4.71 -14.21 15.08
CA PRO A 32 -5.58 -14.85 16.06
C PRO A 32 -6.86 -15.41 15.42
N ALA A 33 -7.39 -16.50 15.98
CA ALA A 33 -8.56 -17.18 15.41
C ALA A 33 -9.84 -16.32 15.45
N ASP A 34 -9.96 -15.48 16.48
CA ASP A 34 -11.09 -14.59 16.72
C ASP A 34 -10.94 -13.22 16.06
N ASP A 35 -9.72 -12.80 15.76
CA ASP A 35 -9.42 -11.54 15.08
C ASP A 35 -8.26 -11.66 14.06
N PRO A 36 -8.46 -12.40 12.95
CA PRO A 36 -7.43 -12.55 11.92
C PRO A 36 -7.10 -11.20 11.25
N TYR A 37 -5.84 -10.98 10.92
CA TYR A 37 -5.37 -9.75 10.30
C TYR A 37 -5.63 -9.72 8.79
N LEU A 38 -5.55 -10.88 8.13
CA LEU A 38 -5.79 -11.01 6.69
C LEU A 38 -6.23 -12.43 6.31
N TRP A 39 -6.86 -12.54 5.14
CA TRP A 39 -6.96 -13.78 4.38
C TRP A 39 -6.04 -13.72 3.17
N SER A 40 -5.37 -14.81 2.82
CA SER A 40 -4.52 -14.93 1.62
C SER A 40 -4.80 -16.22 0.84
N GLY A 41 -4.94 -16.12 -0.48
CA GLY A 41 -5.03 -17.26 -1.38
C GLY A 41 -3.75 -18.09 -1.42
N HIS A 42 -3.86 -19.37 -1.76
CA HIS A 42 -2.71 -20.28 -1.87
C HIS A 42 -1.97 -20.18 -3.20
N GLY A 43 -2.68 -19.82 -4.27
CA GLY A 43 -2.14 -19.69 -5.62
C GLY A 43 -1.92 -18.23 -6.04
N PRO A 44 -1.29 -18.02 -7.20
CA PRO A 44 -1.14 -16.70 -7.78
C PRO A 44 -2.51 -16.07 -8.07
N ALA A 45 -2.59 -14.75 -7.92
CA ALA A 45 -3.80 -13.98 -8.12
C ALA A 45 -4.21 -14.00 -9.61
N GLY A 46 -3.26 -13.71 -10.49
CA GLY A 46 -3.50 -13.41 -11.90
C GLY A 46 -4.33 -12.13 -12.11
N PRO A 47 -4.47 -11.68 -13.37
CA PRO A 47 -5.03 -10.35 -13.66
C PRO A 47 -6.45 -10.13 -13.15
N ALA A 48 -7.31 -11.16 -13.22
CA ALA A 48 -8.72 -11.02 -12.88
C ALA A 48 -9.02 -10.99 -11.37
N ALA A 49 -8.08 -11.40 -10.50
CA ALA A 49 -8.37 -11.61 -9.09
C ALA A 49 -8.70 -10.32 -8.34
N TRP A 50 -8.00 -9.21 -8.65
CA TRP A 50 -8.27 -7.93 -7.98
C TRP A 50 -9.72 -7.50 -8.15
N GLY A 51 -10.20 -7.50 -9.40
CA GLY A 51 -11.58 -7.16 -9.75
C GLY A 51 -12.60 -8.08 -9.05
N ALA A 52 -12.29 -9.37 -8.94
CA ALA A 52 -13.14 -10.36 -8.28
C ALA A 52 -13.27 -10.15 -6.76
N LEU A 53 -12.27 -9.54 -6.11
CA LEU A 53 -12.28 -9.26 -4.67
C LEU A 53 -12.96 -7.94 -4.29
N ARG A 54 -13.08 -6.98 -5.22
CA ARG A 54 -13.66 -5.65 -4.98
C ARG A 54 -15.06 -5.64 -4.32
N PRO A 55 -15.97 -6.59 -4.58
CA PRO A 55 -17.27 -6.61 -3.90
C PRO A 55 -17.14 -6.64 -2.35
N ALA A 56 -16.10 -7.30 -1.82
CA ALA A 56 -15.85 -7.46 -0.39
C ALA A 56 -15.68 -6.12 0.36
N ALA A 57 -15.15 -5.10 -0.33
CA ALA A 57 -14.94 -3.78 0.25
C ALA A 57 -16.27 -3.17 0.72
N ARG A 58 -17.32 -3.31 -0.09
CA ARG A 58 -18.65 -2.75 0.20
C ARG A 58 -19.48 -3.65 1.12
N THR A 59 -19.36 -4.96 0.97
CA THR A 59 -20.21 -5.92 1.71
C THR A 59 -19.66 -6.27 3.08
N ALA A 60 -18.33 -6.20 3.26
CA ALA A 60 -17.64 -6.72 4.44
C ALA A 60 -16.56 -5.79 5.01
N GLY A 61 -16.25 -4.67 4.35
CA GLY A 61 -15.14 -3.80 4.76
C GLY A 61 -13.77 -4.48 4.60
N LEU A 62 -13.66 -5.41 3.64
CA LEU A 62 -12.43 -6.12 3.34
C LEU A 62 -11.83 -5.56 2.03
N LEU A 63 -10.61 -5.01 2.11
CA LEU A 63 -9.94 -4.44 0.96
C LEU A 63 -8.96 -5.43 0.33
N PRO A 64 -8.90 -5.51 -1.01
CA PRO A 64 -7.92 -6.34 -1.69
C PRO A 64 -6.50 -5.77 -1.54
N VAL A 65 -5.52 -6.67 -1.46
CA VAL A 65 -4.09 -6.37 -1.60
C VAL A 65 -3.39 -7.58 -2.22
N LEU A 66 -2.34 -7.35 -2.99
CA LEU A 66 -1.47 -8.40 -3.51
C LEU A 66 -0.31 -8.63 -2.53
N LEU A 67 0.00 -9.89 -2.23
CA LEU A 67 1.12 -10.26 -1.37
C LEU A 67 2.20 -10.93 -2.19
N GLY A 68 3.39 -10.33 -2.20
CA GLY A 68 4.60 -10.92 -2.76
C GLY A 68 4.93 -12.27 -2.11
N VAL A 69 5.64 -13.10 -2.86
CA VAL A 69 6.00 -14.47 -2.46
C VAL A 69 7.51 -14.68 -2.40
N ASP A 70 8.27 -13.58 -2.43
CA ASP A 70 9.72 -13.53 -2.25
C ASP A 70 10.16 -14.13 -0.91
N ARG A 71 9.34 -13.96 0.13
CA ARG A 71 9.44 -14.64 1.42
C ARG A 71 8.08 -15.17 1.88
N SER A 72 8.08 -16.14 2.79
CA SER A 72 6.84 -16.63 3.38
C SER A 72 6.20 -15.57 4.28
N LEU A 73 4.87 -15.56 4.40
CA LEU A 73 4.17 -14.61 5.29
C LEU A 73 4.52 -14.82 6.76
N GLU A 74 4.98 -16.00 7.13
CA GLU A 74 5.51 -16.28 8.46
C GLU A 74 6.81 -15.51 8.73
N GLU A 75 7.68 -15.34 7.72
CA GLU A 75 8.91 -14.54 7.81
C GLU A 75 8.65 -13.04 7.86
N TRP A 76 7.46 -12.56 7.49
CA TRP A 76 7.11 -11.14 7.56
C TRP A 76 6.90 -10.65 8.99
N GLU A 77 6.79 -11.57 9.96
CA GLU A 77 6.66 -11.27 11.40
C GLU A 77 5.60 -10.21 11.72
N LEU A 78 4.43 -10.33 11.07
CA LEU A 78 3.31 -9.40 11.20
C LEU A 78 2.93 -9.11 12.66
N GLU A 79 3.04 -7.84 13.07
CA GLU A 79 2.87 -7.44 14.48
C GLU A 79 1.94 -6.22 14.66
N PRO A 80 0.61 -6.36 14.42
CA PRO A 80 -0.33 -5.24 14.52
C PRO A 80 -0.34 -4.56 15.89
N GLY A 81 -0.09 -5.31 16.96
CA GLY A 81 -0.09 -4.80 18.34
C GLY A 81 1.01 -3.78 18.65
N ARG A 82 2.01 -3.61 17.77
CA ARG A 82 3.05 -2.59 17.89
C ARG A 82 2.78 -1.33 17.08
N MET A 83 1.77 -1.35 16.21
CA MET A 83 1.41 -0.21 15.39
C MET A 83 0.48 0.70 16.16
N SER A 84 0.71 2.01 16.08
CA SER A 84 -0.26 3.00 16.56
C SER A 84 -1.41 3.17 15.56
N ASP A 85 -2.41 4.02 15.85
CA ASP A 85 -3.45 4.33 14.86
C ASP A 85 -2.90 5.35 13.86
N PRO A 86 -2.98 5.11 12.52
CA PRO A 86 -2.58 6.11 11.55
C PRO A 86 -3.34 7.44 11.66
N ALA A 87 -4.47 7.49 12.37
CA ALA A 87 -5.23 8.71 12.65
C ALA A 87 -4.59 9.61 13.72
N ASP A 88 -3.65 9.08 14.49
CA ASP A 88 -2.94 9.82 15.55
C ASP A 88 -1.75 10.62 15.00
N HIS A 89 -1.46 10.53 13.70
CA HIS A 89 -0.32 11.19 13.06
C HIS A 89 -0.76 12.12 11.93
N GLU A 90 -0.06 13.25 11.82
CA GLU A 90 -0.22 14.21 10.73
C GLU A 90 0.86 14.00 9.66
N ALA A 91 0.44 13.84 8.41
CA ALA A 91 1.34 13.48 7.31
C ALA A 91 2.50 14.48 7.10
N ASP A 92 2.21 15.79 7.21
CA ASP A 92 3.22 16.84 7.06
C ASP A 92 4.26 16.80 8.20
N GLU A 93 3.82 16.58 9.44
CA GLU A 93 4.72 16.46 10.59
C GLU A 93 5.61 15.21 10.47
N VAL A 94 5.04 14.09 10.01
CA VAL A 94 5.79 12.85 9.75
C VAL A 94 6.86 13.07 8.68
N LEU A 95 6.48 13.64 7.53
CA LEU A 95 7.41 13.91 6.43
C LEU A 95 8.48 14.93 6.82
N ALA A 96 8.11 16.01 7.51
CA ALA A 96 9.05 17.00 8.00
C ALA A 96 10.06 16.39 8.99
N GLY A 97 9.60 15.51 9.88
CA GLY A 97 10.45 14.78 10.82
C GLY A 97 11.43 13.84 10.10
N PHE A 98 10.94 13.06 9.12
CA PHE A 98 11.78 12.18 8.33
C PHE A 98 12.79 12.96 7.48
N TRP A 99 12.38 14.07 6.87
CA TRP A 99 13.27 14.97 6.14
C TRP A 99 14.37 15.54 7.04
N GLY A 100 14.01 16.06 8.21
CA GLY A 100 14.96 16.70 9.14
C GLY A 100 16.05 15.75 9.66
N SER A 101 15.78 14.45 9.70
CA SER A 101 16.78 13.45 10.06
C SER A 101 17.82 13.14 8.96
N ARG A 102 17.63 13.66 7.74
CA ARG A 102 18.37 13.24 6.53
C ARG A 102 18.85 14.38 5.64
N GLY A 103 18.01 15.38 5.39
CA GLY A 103 18.21 16.39 4.36
C GLY A 103 19.14 17.54 4.75
N GLU A 104 19.84 18.09 3.76
CA GLU A 104 20.40 19.44 3.85
C GLU A 104 19.34 20.47 3.41
N GLY A 105 18.98 21.38 4.30
CA GLY A 105 18.00 22.44 4.03
C GLY A 105 16.61 22.20 4.65
N GLY A 106 15.73 23.19 4.53
CA GLY A 106 14.39 23.14 5.13
C GLY A 106 13.43 22.24 4.34
N TRP A 107 12.55 21.54 5.06
CA TRP A 107 11.44 20.78 4.48
C TRP A 107 10.60 21.68 3.54
N PRO A 108 10.45 21.35 2.24
CA PRO A 108 9.70 22.18 1.29
C PRO A 108 8.18 22.18 1.50
N GLY A 109 7.64 21.33 2.37
CA GLY A 109 6.20 21.13 2.54
C GLY A 109 5.63 20.07 1.60
N PRO A 110 4.39 19.62 1.85
CA PRO A 110 3.72 18.65 1.01
C PRO A 110 3.37 19.25 -0.36
N ALA A 111 3.50 18.46 -1.41
CA ALA A 111 3.05 18.79 -2.74
C ALA A 111 1.54 19.12 -2.76
N PRO A 112 1.10 20.06 -3.60
CA PRO A 112 -0.31 20.38 -3.73
C PRO A 112 -1.11 19.17 -4.25
N ALA A 113 -2.38 19.10 -3.87
CA ALA A 113 -3.32 18.10 -4.38
C ALA A 113 -3.50 18.24 -5.90
N GLN A 114 -3.73 17.11 -6.58
CA GLN A 114 -3.96 17.05 -8.01
C GLN A 114 -5.44 16.76 -8.31
N PRO A 115 -6.01 17.32 -9.39
CA PRO A 115 -7.37 16.96 -9.81
C PRO A 115 -7.46 15.46 -10.12
N VAL A 116 -8.31 14.75 -9.37
CA VAL A 116 -8.55 13.33 -9.56
C VAL A 116 -9.70 13.13 -10.55
N ASP A 117 -9.35 12.97 -11.82
CA ASP A 117 -10.31 12.77 -12.92
C ASP A 117 -10.65 11.29 -13.17
N THR A 118 -9.87 10.37 -12.58
CA THR A 118 -10.04 8.91 -12.69
C THR A 118 -10.51 8.34 -11.36
N ASP A 119 -11.46 7.40 -11.39
CA ASP A 119 -11.86 6.62 -10.20
C ASP A 119 -10.62 5.89 -9.62
N PRO A 120 -10.17 6.23 -8.40
CA PRO A 120 -8.98 5.62 -7.78
C PRO A 120 -9.04 4.10 -7.69
N ASP A 121 -10.22 3.54 -7.42
CA ASP A 121 -10.36 2.08 -7.28
C ASP A 121 -10.31 1.38 -8.64
N ARG A 122 -10.67 2.08 -9.72
CA ARG A 122 -10.47 1.61 -11.09
C ARG A 122 -9.00 1.68 -11.49
N ALA A 123 -8.31 2.77 -11.16
CA ALA A 123 -6.87 2.91 -11.40
C ALA A 123 -6.08 1.79 -10.68
N ALA A 124 -6.42 1.52 -9.42
CA ALA A 124 -5.84 0.43 -8.65
C ALA A 124 -6.06 -0.95 -9.29
N ALA A 125 -7.27 -1.20 -9.82
CA ALA A 125 -7.56 -2.45 -10.52
C ALA A 125 -6.71 -2.62 -11.79
N THR A 126 -6.58 -1.57 -12.61
CA THR A 126 -5.74 -1.59 -13.81
C THR A 126 -4.26 -1.82 -13.48
N VAL A 127 -3.76 -1.21 -12.40
CA VAL A 127 -2.39 -1.43 -11.94
C VAL A 127 -2.21 -2.87 -11.44
N ALA A 128 -3.13 -3.39 -10.61
CA ALA A 128 -3.07 -4.75 -10.11
C ALA A 128 -3.12 -5.80 -11.23
N GLU A 129 -3.99 -5.58 -12.23
CA GLU A 129 -4.07 -6.40 -13.45
C GLU A 129 -2.72 -6.44 -14.17
N MET A 130 -2.15 -5.27 -14.49
CA MET A 130 -0.85 -5.17 -15.17
C MET A 130 0.27 -5.88 -14.39
N LEU A 131 0.32 -5.70 -13.07
CA LEU A 131 1.39 -6.24 -12.23
C LEU A 131 1.39 -7.77 -12.13
N THR A 132 0.24 -8.40 -12.38
CA THR A 132 0.03 -9.85 -12.25
C THR A 132 -0.06 -10.57 -13.60
N GLU A 133 0.18 -9.86 -14.71
CA GLU A 133 0.34 -10.47 -16.04
C GLU A 133 1.60 -11.35 -16.10
N PRO A 134 1.60 -12.46 -16.87
CA PRO A 134 2.78 -13.30 -17.02
C PRO A 134 4.00 -12.51 -17.52
N GLY A 135 5.14 -12.71 -16.88
CA GLY A 135 6.40 -12.02 -17.14
C GLY A 135 6.55 -10.67 -16.43
N PHE A 136 5.55 -10.23 -15.65
CA PHE A 136 5.69 -9.10 -14.74
C PHE A 136 6.10 -9.57 -13.34
N TRP A 137 6.71 -8.66 -12.57
CA TRP A 137 7.38 -8.97 -11.31
C TRP A 137 6.45 -9.46 -10.17
N LEU A 138 5.14 -9.28 -10.28
CA LEU A 138 4.15 -9.80 -9.32
C LEU A 138 3.26 -10.89 -9.94
N GLU A 139 3.71 -11.59 -10.99
CA GLU A 139 2.97 -12.70 -11.61
C GLU A 139 2.58 -13.80 -10.62
N ASP A 140 3.45 -14.07 -9.64
CA ASP A 140 3.24 -15.08 -8.60
C ASP A 140 2.60 -14.53 -7.31
N ALA A 141 2.29 -13.23 -7.26
CA ALA A 141 1.72 -12.61 -6.06
C ALA A 141 0.36 -13.21 -5.71
N ARG A 142 0.13 -13.40 -4.42
CA ARG A 142 -1.11 -14.01 -3.90
C ARG A 142 -2.18 -12.96 -3.68
N PRO A 143 -3.45 -13.26 -3.96
CA PRO A 143 -4.55 -12.36 -3.63
C PRO A 143 -4.80 -12.40 -2.12
N ALA A 144 -5.08 -11.25 -1.52
CA ALA A 144 -5.41 -11.16 -0.10
C ALA A 144 -6.54 -10.16 0.18
N LEU A 145 -7.15 -10.32 1.36
CA LEU A 145 -8.22 -9.47 1.88
C LEU A 145 -7.87 -9.02 3.30
N VAL A 146 -7.96 -7.71 3.56
CA VAL A 146 -7.60 -7.08 4.84
C VAL A 146 -8.78 -6.26 5.37
N PRO A 147 -9.13 -6.34 6.67
CA PRO A 147 -10.24 -5.61 7.26
C PRO A 147 -9.85 -4.15 7.54
N ALA A 148 -9.75 -3.35 6.48
CA ALA A 148 -9.31 -1.97 6.52
C ALA A 148 -10.39 -1.00 6.00
N ARG A 149 -10.42 0.21 6.56
CA ARG A 149 -11.34 1.27 6.12
C ARG A 149 -10.84 2.03 4.90
N ARG A 150 -9.52 2.11 4.78
CA ARG A 150 -8.76 2.78 3.73
C ARG A 150 -7.66 1.86 3.26
N SER A 151 -7.29 1.93 1.98
CA SER A 151 -6.20 1.11 1.46
C SER A 151 -4.86 1.49 2.11
N ALA A 152 -4.70 2.78 2.41
CA ALA A 152 -3.55 3.33 3.13
C ALA A 152 -3.34 2.73 4.53
N ASP A 153 -4.38 2.16 5.14
CA ASP A 153 -4.30 1.59 6.49
C ASP A 153 -3.85 0.13 6.49
N ILE A 154 -3.87 -0.53 5.32
CA ILE A 154 -3.54 -1.95 5.19
C ILE A 154 -2.21 -2.31 5.87
N PRO A 155 -1.11 -1.57 5.66
CA PRO A 155 0.17 -1.92 6.28
C PRO A 155 0.11 -1.92 7.81
N ALA A 156 -0.51 -0.91 8.42
CA ALA A 156 -0.65 -0.83 9.87
C ALA A 156 -1.62 -1.89 10.43
N VAL A 157 -2.73 -2.15 9.73
CA VAL A 157 -3.73 -3.15 10.14
C VAL A 157 -3.12 -4.55 10.22
N ILE A 158 -2.26 -4.91 9.27
CA ILE A 158 -1.59 -6.21 9.28
C ILE A 158 -0.27 -6.20 10.07
N GLY A 159 0.21 -5.04 10.53
CA GLY A 159 1.49 -4.92 11.24
C GLY A 159 2.68 -5.22 10.34
N TRP A 160 2.66 -4.76 9.10
CA TRP A 160 3.72 -4.97 8.12
C TRP A 160 5.01 -4.26 8.53
N GLY A 161 6.11 -5.01 8.60
CA GLY A 161 7.41 -4.54 9.06
C GLY A 161 8.42 -4.21 7.97
N GLY A 162 8.04 -4.07 6.70
CA GLY A 162 9.01 -3.81 5.63
C GLY A 162 10.00 -2.66 5.89
N PRO A 163 9.54 -1.50 6.39
CA PRO A 163 10.41 -0.35 6.69
C PRO A 163 11.22 -0.46 8.01
N LEU A 164 11.35 -1.63 8.65
CA LEU A 164 11.83 -1.77 10.04
C LEU A 164 13.18 -1.09 10.34
N ASN A 165 14.08 -1.02 9.36
CA ASN A 165 15.38 -0.35 9.51
C ASN A 165 15.29 1.18 9.55
N HIS A 166 14.15 1.74 9.16
CA HIS A 166 13.89 3.18 9.12
C HIS A 166 12.78 3.63 10.07
N GLU A 167 11.72 2.83 10.22
CA GLU A 167 10.56 3.13 11.05
C GLU A 167 9.97 1.83 11.62
N ASN A 168 9.78 1.79 12.93
CA ASN A 168 9.20 0.64 13.63
C ASN A 168 7.68 0.74 13.79
N ASP A 169 7.12 1.94 13.58
CA ASP A 169 5.68 2.21 13.62
C ASP A 169 5.17 2.60 12.23
N VAL A 170 4.79 1.59 11.43
CA VAL A 170 4.34 1.79 10.04
C VAL A 170 3.06 2.62 9.94
N ALA A 171 2.34 2.84 11.05
CA ALA A 171 1.19 3.73 11.09
C ALA A 171 1.53 5.17 10.72
N ARG A 172 2.76 5.62 11.01
CA ARG A 172 3.27 6.93 10.60
C ARG A 172 3.36 7.05 9.09
N LEU A 173 3.82 6.00 8.41
CA LEU A 173 3.83 5.94 6.95
C LEU A 173 2.40 5.85 6.40
N CYS A 174 1.52 5.12 7.07
CA CYS A 174 0.09 5.05 6.68
C CYS A 174 -0.59 6.42 6.72
N ALA A 175 -0.21 7.32 7.64
CA ALA A 175 -0.70 8.70 7.65
C ALA A 175 -0.29 9.48 6.39
N VAL A 176 0.94 9.28 5.91
CA VAL A 176 1.40 9.83 4.62
C VAL A 176 0.61 9.21 3.46
N LEU A 177 0.41 7.89 3.47
CA LEU A 177 -0.40 7.20 2.46
C LEU A 177 -1.84 7.73 2.43
N ARG A 178 -2.47 8.02 3.57
CA ARG A 178 -3.80 8.65 3.65
C ARG A 178 -3.81 10.02 2.98
N SER A 179 -2.78 10.83 3.24
CA SER A 179 -2.61 12.13 2.57
C SER A 179 -2.51 11.95 1.05
N TRP A 180 -1.83 10.92 0.56
CA TRP A 180 -1.77 10.62 -0.87
C TRP A 180 -3.08 10.04 -1.43
N GLU A 181 -3.85 9.27 -0.64
CA GLU A 181 -5.20 8.84 -1.04
C GLU A 181 -6.08 10.06 -1.33
N ASP A 182 -6.03 11.05 -0.44
CA ASP A 182 -6.86 12.24 -0.52
C ASP A 182 -6.36 13.23 -1.59
N ARG A 183 -5.04 13.35 -1.80
CA ARG A 183 -4.42 14.32 -2.75
C ARG A 183 -4.24 13.81 -4.18
N PHE A 184 -4.00 12.51 -4.36
CA PHE A 184 -3.62 11.94 -5.66
C PHE A 184 -4.49 10.73 -6.04
N GLY A 185 -5.47 10.37 -5.22
CA GLY A 185 -6.24 9.14 -5.42
C GLY A 185 -5.36 7.90 -5.31
N ALA A 186 -4.37 7.92 -4.42
CA ALA A 186 -3.47 6.79 -4.22
C ALA A 186 -4.24 5.57 -3.67
N ARG A 187 -3.79 4.36 -3.99
CA ARG A 187 -4.24 3.11 -3.35
C ARG A 187 -3.09 2.15 -3.15
N VAL A 188 -3.00 1.52 -1.98
CA VAL A 188 -2.07 0.41 -1.75
C VAL A 188 -2.53 -0.79 -2.57
N VAL A 189 -1.66 -1.28 -3.45
CA VAL A 189 -1.94 -2.39 -4.37
C VAL A 189 -1.20 -3.66 -3.95
N ALA A 190 0.07 -3.55 -3.60
CA ALA A 190 0.87 -4.71 -3.23
C ALA A 190 1.80 -4.42 -2.06
N LEU A 191 2.08 -5.47 -1.30
CA LEU A 191 3.15 -5.54 -0.31
C LEU A 191 4.02 -6.76 -0.64
N THR A 192 5.33 -6.64 -0.46
CA THR A 192 6.25 -7.78 -0.36
C THR A 192 6.84 -7.79 1.05
N PHE A 193 7.90 -8.57 1.29
CA PHE A 193 8.60 -8.51 2.57
C PHE A 193 9.00 -7.07 2.96
N ASP A 194 9.54 -6.31 2.01
CA ASP A 194 10.14 -4.99 2.22
C ASP A 194 9.74 -3.95 1.14
N GLN A 195 8.81 -4.27 0.24
CA GLN A 195 8.32 -3.36 -0.80
C GLN A 195 6.85 -3.03 -0.65
N LEU A 196 6.51 -1.79 -1.04
CA LEU A 196 5.16 -1.27 -1.13
C LEU A 196 4.90 -0.76 -2.53
N VAL A 197 3.76 -1.14 -3.11
CA VAL A 197 3.29 -0.66 -4.42
C VAL A 197 1.99 0.09 -4.27
N VAL A 198 1.94 1.27 -4.86
CA VAL A 198 0.81 2.20 -4.80
C VAL A 198 0.38 2.56 -6.22
N SER A 199 -0.90 2.41 -6.53
CA SER A 199 -1.48 3.01 -7.73
C SER A 199 -1.86 4.46 -7.48
N VAL A 200 -1.78 5.32 -8.50
CA VAL A 200 -2.04 6.76 -8.37
C VAL A 200 -2.97 7.21 -9.48
N ALA A 201 -4.12 7.77 -9.11
CA ALA A 201 -5.15 8.19 -10.05
C ALA A 201 -4.85 9.55 -10.71
N ALA A 202 -4.08 10.41 -10.04
CA ALA A 202 -3.67 11.72 -10.52
C ALA A 202 -2.14 11.91 -10.36
N PRO A 203 -1.33 11.26 -11.22
CA PRO A 203 0.11 11.43 -11.19
C PRO A 203 0.53 12.87 -11.57
N PRO A 204 1.71 13.34 -11.14
CA PRO A 204 2.21 14.67 -11.52
C PRO A 204 2.44 14.75 -13.02
N ARG A 205 2.03 15.86 -13.65
CA ARG A 205 2.07 16.06 -15.11
C ARG A 205 3.11 17.09 -15.55
N THR A 206 3.74 17.75 -14.60
CA THR A 206 4.83 18.68 -14.82
C THR A 206 6.04 18.31 -13.99
N LEU A 207 7.23 18.72 -14.44
CA LEU A 207 8.46 18.48 -13.70
C LEU A 207 8.49 19.19 -12.34
N GLU A 208 7.80 20.32 -12.20
CA GLU A 208 7.67 21.04 -10.93
C GLU A 208 6.84 20.24 -9.91
N GLU A 209 5.66 19.74 -10.33
CA GLU A 209 4.83 18.86 -9.49
C GLU A 209 5.55 17.57 -9.14
N ALA A 210 6.22 16.96 -10.12
CA ALA A 210 7.00 15.74 -9.90
C ALA A 210 8.17 15.99 -8.94
N GLY A 211 8.79 17.18 -8.99
CA GLY A 211 9.84 17.59 -8.06
C GLY A 211 9.33 17.72 -6.62
N ALA A 212 8.13 18.26 -6.42
CA ALA A 212 7.51 18.35 -5.10
C ALA A 212 7.18 16.96 -4.54
N VAL A 213 6.60 16.08 -5.35
CA VAL A 213 6.32 14.68 -4.96
C VAL A 213 7.62 13.90 -4.70
N ALA A 214 8.68 14.15 -5.46
CA ALA A 214 9.99 13.54 -5.24
C ALA A 214 10.57 13.87 -3.86
N ALA A 215 10.37 15.10 -3.37
CA ALA A 215 10.80 15.48 -2.03
C ALA A 215 10.06 14.69 -0.94
N GLU A 216 8.75 14.48 -1.11
CA GLU A 216 7.97 13.61 -0.22
C GLU A 216 8.45 12.16 -0.27
N HIS A 217 8.68 11.61 -1.47
CA HIS A 217 9.18 10.26 -1.65
C HIS A 217 10.54 10.06 -0.99
N TYR A 218 11.42 11.06 -1.05
CA TYR A 218 12.71 11.01 -0.38
C TYR A 218 12.59 10.99 1.14
N ALA A 219 11.69 11.80 1.71
CA ALA A 219 11.40 11.75 3.14
C ALA A 219 10.77 10.40 3.55
N PHE A 220 9.85 9.88 2.73
CA PHE A 220 9.11 8.65 3.00
C PHE A 220 9.94 7.38 2.86
N CYS A 221 10.77 7.31 1.83
CA CYS A 221 11.54 6.12 1.42
C CYS A 221 12.84 6.58 0.73
N PRO A 222 13.88 6.95 1.49
CA PRO A 222 15.11 7.51 0.94
C PRO A 222 15.87 6.54 0.02
N ASP A 223 15.78 5.23 0.29
CA ASP A 223 16.51 4.20 -0.45
C ASP A 223 16.18 4.18 -1.94
N ASN A 224 14.95 4.56 -2.32
CA ASN A 224 14.56 4.75 -3.71
C ASN A 224 15.47 5.70 -4.49
N ILE A 225 16.13 6.63 -3.80
CA ILE A 225 16.98 7.67 -4.39
C ILE A 225 18.44 7.46 -4.00
N ASP A 226 18.72 7.16 -2.72
CA ASP A 226 20.09 7.00 -2.22
C ASP A 226 20.74 5.70 -2.71
N GLN A 227 19.93 4.64 -2.87
CA GLN A 227 20.36 3.33 -3.36
C GLN A 227 19.85 3.01 -4.78
N GLY A 228 18.97 3.85 -5.31
CA GLY A 228 18.42 3.73 -6.66
C GLY A 228 19.39 4.14 -7.79
N PRO A 229 18.89 4.22 -9.04
CA PRO A 229 19.69 4.67 -10.17
C PRO A 229 20.30 6.06 -9.92
N HIS A 230 21.60 6.19 -10.18
CA HIS A 230 22.33 7.42 -9.91
C HIS A 230 21.78 8.60 -10.74
N GLY A 231 21.22 9.60 -10.05
CA GLY A 231 20.65 10.79 -10.69
C GLY A 231 20.01 11.81 -9.73
N GLY A 232 19.78 11.42 -8.47
CA GLY A 232 19.24 12.30 -7.43
C GLY A 232 17.77 12.68 -7.66
N LEU A 233 17.26 13.60 -6.84
CA LEU A 233 15.85 14.01 -6.82
C LEU A 233 15.29 14.44 -8.18
N ARG A 234 16.05 15.24 -8.95
CA ARG A 234 15.58 15.72 -10.25
C ARG A 234 15.42 14.58 -11.26
N TRP A 235 16.35 13.65 -11.29
CA TRP A 235 16.27 12.49 -12.18
C TRP A 235 15.09 11.60 -11.77
N TYR A 236 14.90 11.39 -10.46
CA TYR A 236 13.78 10.61 -9.93
C TYR A 236 12.43 11.25 -10.31
N ALA A 237 12.29 12.56 -10.16
CA ALA A 237 11.11 13.30 -10.59
C ALA A 237 10.81 13.11 -12.10
N GLU A 238 11.82 13.24 -12.95
CA GLU A 238 11.66 13.15 -14.41
C GLU A 238 11.39 11.71 -14.89
N LYS A 239 12.06 10.72 -14.30
CA LYS A 239 12.08 9.35 -14.83
C LYS A 239 11.15 8.38 -14.12
N ALA A 240 10.89 8.61 -12.82
CA ALA A 240 10.08 7.70 -12.02
C ALA A 240 8.66 8.25 -11.76
N LEU A 241 8.48 9.57 -11.69
CA LEU A 241 7.20 10.15 -11.25
C LEU A 241 6.34 10.79 -12.35
N LEU A 242 6.97 11.45 -13.33
CA LEU A 242 6.25 12.18 -14.36
C LEU A 242 5.34 11.25 -15.18
N ASP A 243 4.04 11.53 -15.17
CA ASP A 243 2.99 10.73 -15.83
C ASP A 243 2.94 9.25 -15.40
N THR A 244 3.59 8.87 -14.29
CA THR A 244 3.65 7.48 -13.82
C THR A 244 2.51 7.16 -12.84
N PRO A 245 1.58 6.25 -13.19
CA PRO A 245 0.43 5.91 -12.32
C PRO A 245 0.76 4.86 -11.25
N VAL A 246 2.03 4.48 -11.10
CA VAL A 246 2.51 3.47 -10.15
C VAL A 246 3.70 4.02 -9.40
N TRP A 247 3.63 4.02 -8.07
CA TRP A 247 4.76 4.32 -7.20
C TRP A 247 5.18 3.05 -6.47
N THR A 248 6.48 2.77 -6.49
CA THR A 248 7.07 1.62 -5.80
C THR A 248 8.08 2.13 -4.78
N PHE A 249 8.06 1.53 -3.60
CA PHE A 249 8.95 1.85 -2.49
C PHE A 249 9.58 0.56 -1.99
N TRP A 250 10.85 0.64 -1.61
CA TRP A 250 11.64 -0.46 -1.05
C TRP A 250 12.55 0.08 0.04
N TRP A 251 12.67 -0.66 1.14
CA TRP A 251 13.54 -0.34 2.27
C TRP A 251 14.53 -1.50 2.49
N ASP A 252 15.82 -1.20 2.65
CA ASP A 252 16.87 -2.19 2.98
C ASP A 252 17.23 -2.24 4.47
#